data_AF-T1A923-F1
#
_entry.id   AF-T1A923-F1
#
_cell.length_a   1.000
_cell.length_b   1.000
_cell.length_c   1.000
_cell.angle_alpha   90.00
_cell.angle_beta   90.00
_cell.angle_gamma   90.00
#
_symmetry.space_group_name_H-M   'P 1'
#
loop_
_entity.id
_entity.type
_entity.pdbx_description
1 polymer ?
#
loop_
_entity_poly.entity_id
_entity_poly.type
_entity_poly.pdbx_seq_one_letter_code
_entity_poly.pdbx_strand_id
1 'polypeptide(L)' 'AVRGSCARGRQREEARFPVAPARAALPRDYADALGAIKQRIRDERLRVVLAANAAMVLLYWDIGRMILERQDRAGW' A
#
# COMPACT_ATOMS: atom_id res chain seq x y z
N ALA A 1 41.52 -16.66 4.67
CA ALA A 1 40.88 -16.54 3.34
C ALA A 1 39.41 -16.91 3.46
N VAL A 2 38.50 -15.93 3.51
CA VAL A 2 37.05 -16.17 3.57
C VAL A 2 36.45 -15.74 2.23
N ARG A 3 36.17 -16.72 1.38
CA ARG A 3 35.44 -16.51 0.11
C ARG A 3 33.95 -16.60 0.42
N GLY A 4 33.28 -15.45 0.56
CA GLY A 4 31.82 -15.37 0.51
C GLY A 4 31.38 -15.40 -0.94
N SER A 5 30.80 -16.51 -1.40
CA SER A 5 30.22 -16.65 -2.73
C SER A 5 28.99 -15.74 -2.85
N CYS A 6 29.14 -14.67 -3.62
CA CYS A 6 28.06 -13.73 -3.90
C CYS A 6 27.27 -14.23 -5.11
N ALA A 7 26.08 -14.78 -4.88
CA ALA A 7 25.12 -15.08 -5.93
C ALA A 7 24.62 -13.77 -6.54
N ARG A 8 25.27 -13.35 -7.63
CA ARG A 8 25.02 -12.08 -8.32
C ARG A 8 23.76 -12.22 -9.18
N GLY A 9 22.66 -11.59 -8.77
CA GLY A 9 21.50 -11.39 -9.65
C GLY A 9 21.91 -10.66 -10.93
N ARG A 10 21.20 -10.91 -12.04
CA ARG A 10 21.51 -10.29 -13.35
C ARG A 10 21.57 -8.77 -13.21
N GLN A 11 22.76 -8.21 -13.34
CA GLN A 11 22.95 -6.76 -13.33
C GLN A 11 22.46 -6.21 -14.68
N ARG A 12 21.41 -5.39 -14.66
CA ARG A 12 21.10 -4.52 -15.80
C ARG A 12 22.00 -3.30 -15.69
N GLU A 13 22.51 -2.80 -16.81
CA GLU A 13 23.49 -1.71 -16.85
C GLU A 13 23.02 -0.46 -16.07
N GLU A 14 21.72 -0.22 -16.05
CA GLU A 14 21.07 0.91 -15.37
C GLU A 14 20.70 0.65 -13.90
N ALA A 15 20.60 -0.61 -13.46
CA ALA A 15 20.12 -0.96 -12.12
C ALA A 15 21.02 -2.00 -11.43
N ARG A 16 21.81 -1.54 -10.48
CA ARG A 16 22.60 -2.39 -9.58
C ARG A 16 21.82 -2.63 -8.29
N PHE A 17 21.43 -3.88 -8.07
CA PHE A 17 20.89 -4.35 -6.80
C PHE A 17 21.98 -5.11 -6.06
N PRO A 18 22.78 -4.46 -5.20
CA PRO A 18 23.75 -5.17 -4.38
C PRO A 18 23.04 -6.10 -3.42
N VAL A 19 23.73 -7.18 -3.02
CA VAL A 19 23.24 -8.03 -1.94
C VAL A 19 23.07 -7.17 -0.69
N ALA A 20 21.92 -7.33 -0.02
CA ALA A 20 21.62 -6.58 1.19
C ALA A 20 22.75 -6.75 2.22
N PRO A 21 23.15 -5.68 2.93
CA PRO A 21 24.17 -5.77 3.96
C PRO A 21 23.72 -6.76 5.05
N ALA A 22 24.68 -7.41 5.70
CA ALA A 22 24.39 -8.29 6.83
C ALA A 22 23.65 -7.51 7.92
N ARG A 23 22.74 -8.17 8.63
CA ARG A 23 21.96 -7.56 9.72
C ARG A 23 22.86 -6.91 10.79
N ALA A 24 24.04 -7.47 11.04
CA ALA A 24 25.03 -6.94 11.98
C ALA A 24 25.66 -5.59 11.54
N ALA A 25 25.59 -5.25 10.26
CA ALA A 25 26.09 -3.97 9.73
C ALA A 25 25.02 -2.86 9.77
N LEU A 26 23.77 -3.19 10.14
CA LEU A 26 22.71 -2.20 10.28
C LEU A 26 22.76 -1.55 11.67
N PRO A 27 22.35 -0.28 11.80
CA PRO A 27 22.12 0.35 13.09
C PRO A 27 21.20 -0.51 13.97
N ARG A 28 21.44 -0.48 15.30
CA ARG A 28 20.71 -1.32 16.26
C ARG A 28 19.20 -1.05 16.25
N ASP A 29 18.80 0.17 15.96
CA ASP A 29 17.42 0.69 15.93
C ASP A 29 16.74 0.53 14.55
N TYR A 30 17.46 0.06 13.52
CA TYR A 30 16.92 -0.03 12.16
C TYR A 30 15.66 -0.88 12.08
N ALA A 31 15.63 -2.01 12.80
CA ALA A 31 14.48 -2.91 12.80
C ALA A 31 13.23 -2.25 13.40
N ASP A 32 13.41 -1.46 14.46
CA ASP A 32 12.33 -0.75 15.15
C ASP A 32 11.81 0.39 14.28
N ALA A 33 12.71 1.18 13.68
CA ALA A 33 12.36 2.24 12.75
C ALA A 33 11.59 1.71 11.53
N LEU A 34 12.07 0.63 10.91
CA LEU A 34 11.38 -0.02 9.79
C LEU A 34 10.03 -0.62 10.22
N GLY A 35 9.97 -1.18 11.42
CA GLY A 35 8.72 -1.67 12.03
C GLY A 35 7.69 -0.56 12.16
N ALA A 36 8.07 0.58 12.73
CA ALA A 36 7.21 1.75 12.91
C ALA A 36 6.69 2.30 11.57
N ILE A 37 7.55 2.39 10.55
CA ILE A 37 7.16 2.81 9.20
C ILE A 37 6.11 1.85 8.61
N LYS A 38 6.34 0.54 8.70
CA LYS A 38 5.40 -0.47 8.18
C LYS A 38 4.05 -0.42 8.88
N GLN A 39 4.04 -0.23 10.20
CA GLN A 39 2.79 -0.07 10.96
C GLN A 39 2.01 1.15 10.47
N ARG A 40 2.65 2.31 10.38
CA ARG A 40 2.00 3.54 9.92
C ARG A 40 1.44 3.42 8.51
N ILE A 41 2.17 2.78 7.59
CA ILE A 41 1.68 2.52 6.22
C ILE A 41 0.45 1.61 6.23
N ARG A 42 0.47 0.55 7.05
CA ARG A 42 -0.66 -0.39 7.14
C ARG A 42 -1.92 0.30 7.67
N ASP A 43 -1.77 1.12 8.70
CA ASP A 43 -2.88 1.80 9.34
C ASP A 43 -3.51 2.83 8.39
N GLU A 44 -2.69 3.59 7.66
CA GLU A 44 -3.20 4.54 6.66
C GLU A 44 -3.89 3.84 5.48
N ARG A 45 -3.38 2.69 5.02
CA ARG A 45 -4.07 1.91 3.98
C ARG A 45 -5.46 1.47 4.43
N LEU A 46 -5.61 1.02 5.67
CA LEU A 46 -6.91 0.64 6.20
C LEU A 46 -7.86 1.85 6.24
N ARG A 47 -7.39 2.99 6.73
CA ARG A 47 -8.17 4.24 6.77
C ARG A 47 -8.66 4.67 5.40
N VAL A 48 -7.77 4.64 4.39
CA VAL A 48 -8.10 5.01 3.01
C VAL A 48 -9.18 4.10 2.44
N VAL A 49 -9.06 2.78 2.63
CA VAL A 49 -10.06 1.81 2.14
C VAL A 49 -11.41 2.02 2.80
N LEU A 50 -11.44 2.24 4.12
CA LEU A 50 -12.69 2.50 4.84
C LEU A 50 -13.36 3.79 4.38
N ALA A 51 -12.59 4.87 4.21
CA ALA A 51 -13.10 6.14 3.72
C ALA A 51 -13.67 6.02 2.30
N ALA A 52 -12.98 5.31 1.41
CA ALA A 52 -13.45 5.06 0.05
C ALA A 52 -14.76 4.26 0.03
N ASN A 53 -14.85 3.18 0.82
CA ASN A 53 -16.06 2.36 0.91
C ASN A 53 -17.26 3.15 1.47
N ALA A 54 -17.05 3.98 2.49
CA ALA A 54 -18.10 4.83 3.03
C ALA A 54 -18.62 5.82 1.97
N ALA A 55 -17.71 6.46 1.21
CA ALA A 55 -18.09 7.34 0.12
C ALA A 55 -18.85 6.61 -1.00
N MET A 56 -18.46 5.38 -1.35
CA MET A 56 -19.15 4.57 -2.35
C MET A 56 -20.59 4.23 -1.92
N VAL A 57 -20.80 3.83 -0.66
CA VAL A 57 -22.15 3.51 -0.15
C VAL A 57 -23.06 4.74 -0.22
N LEU A 58 -22.56 5.91 0.20
CA LEU A 58 -23.31 7.17 0.11
C LEU A 58 -23.64 7.53 -1.35
N LEU A 59 -22.66 7.39 -2.24
CA LEU A 59 -22.86 7.63 -3.67
C LEU A 59 -23.96 6.74 -4.26
N TYR A 60 -23.96 5.44 -3.94
CA TYR A 60 -25.00 4.53 -4.43
C TYR A 60 -26.38 4.89 -3.89
N TRP A 61 -26.46 5.29 -2.62
CA TRP A 61 -27.71 5.75 -2.03
C TRP A 61 -28.24 7.01 -2.72
N ASP A 62 -27.38 8.01 -2.96
CA ASP A 62 -27.74 9.24 -3.66
C ASP A 62 -28.20 8.98 -5.11
N ILE A 63 -27.50 8.08 -5.82
CA ILE A 63 -27.90 7.65 -7.17
C ILE A 63 -29.27 6.99 -7.12
N GLY A 64 -29.51 6.09 -6.16
CA GLY A 64 -30.80 5.43 -5.98
C GLY A 64 -31.94 6.43 -5.74
N ARG A 65 -31.71 7.42 -4.88
CA ARG A 65 -32.68 8.50 -4.63
C ARG A 65 -32.97 9.30 -5.91
N MET A 66 -31.94 9.68 -6.65
CA MET A 66 -32.09 10.39 -7.93
C MET A 66 -32.90 9.59 -8.95
N ILE A 67 -32.70 8.26 -9.00
CA ILE A 67 -33.48 7.37 -9.87
C ILE A 67 -34.96 7.39 -9.46
N LEU A 68 -35.26 7.18 -8.17
CA LEU A 68 -36.64 7.19 -7.67
C LEU A 68 -37.35 8.51 -7.96
N GLU A 69 -36.69 9.65 -7.74
CA GLU A 69 -37.23 10.96 -8.08
C GLU A 69 -37.51 11.13 -9.58
N ARG A 70 -36.69 10.52 -10.45
CA ARG A 70 -36.92 10.54 -11.90
C ARG A 70 -38.08 9.63 -12.30
N GLN A 71 -38.21 8.47 -11.66
CA GLN A 71 -39.30 7.53 -11.92
C GLN A 71 -40.65 8.15 -11.55
N ASP A 72 -40.74 8.77 -10.37
CA ASP A 72 -41.94 9.48 -9.90
C ASP A 72 -42.36 10.61 -10.85
N ARG A 73 -41.40 11.46 -11.25
CA ARG A 73 -41.65 12.52 -12.25
C ARG A 73 -42.05 12.00 -13.63
N ALA A 74 -41.58 10.81 -14.01
CA ALA A 74 -41.92 10.18 -15.28
C ALA A 74 -43.23 9.38 -15.22
N GLY A 75 -43.85 9.25 -14.03
CA GLY A 75 -45.08 8.48 -13.81
C GLY A 75 -44.91 6.97 -14.02
N TRP A 76 -43.71 6.45 -13.77
CA TRP A 76 -43.39 5.02 -13.86
C TRP A 76 -43.89 4.23 -12.64
#